data_AF-A0A959B8U9-F1
#
_entry.id   AF-A0A959B8U9-F1
#
_cell.length_a   1.000
_cell.length_b   1.000
_cell.length_c   1.000
_cell.angle_alpha   90.00
_cell.angle_beta   90.00
_cell.angle_gamma   90.00
#
_symmetry.space_group_name_H-M   'P 1'
#
loop_
_entity.id
_entity.type
_entity.pdbx_description
1 polymer ?
#
loop_
_entity_poly.entity_id
_entity_poly.type
_entity_poly.pdbx_seq_one_letter_code
_entity_poly.pdbx_strand_id
1 'polypeptide(L)'
;LFLRVQELDIEGRIYPLNHKGLKCEEAEAGYSESLHTYTFRTLWMALNQANYARFIQLPEAGRRPELERLLRGHILAAFKGMGVWLEPEQRILAQVQLRQKETRFKDQRMIAFEGQFTTNAVLPRWIGIGKAVSRGFGTVERVGD
;
A
#
# COMPACT_ATOMS: atom_id res chain seq x y z
N LEU A 1 0.19 20.56 15.21
CA LEU A 1 1.13 19.54 15.71
C LEU A 1 2.53 19.73 15.14
N PHE A 2 2.72 19.66 13.82
CA PHE A 2 4.02 19.77 13.11
C PHE A 2 4.97 20.85 13.63
N LEU A 3 4.49 22.09 13.79
CA LEU A 3 5.34 23.21 14.24
C LEU A 3 5.84 23.08 15.70
N ARG A 4 5.12 22.35 16.56
CA ARG A 4 5.38 22.32 18.01
C ARG A 4 6.29 21.18 18.48
N VAL A 5 6.36 20.07 17.73
CA VAL A 5 7.16 18.90 18.14
C VAL A 5 8.66 19.19 18.00
N GLN A 6 9.44 19.17 19.08
CA GLN A 6 10.88 19.48 19.01
C GLN A 6 11.77 18.23 19.01
N GLU A 7 11.23 17.10 19.43
CA GLU A 7 11.93 15.83 19.53
C GLU A 7 10.97 14.67 19.26
N LEU A 8 11.53 13.53 18.84
CA LEU A 8 10.81 12.26 18.73
C LEU A 8 11.38 11.30 19.76
N ASP A 9 10.52 10.74 20.61
CA ASP A 9 10.86 9.59 21.44
C ASP A 9 10.43 8.32 20.72
N ILE A 10 11.40 7.47 20.38
CA ILE A 10 11.18 6.16 19.78
C ILE A 10 11.81 5.11 20.69
N GLU A 11 10.95 4.38 21.41
CA GLU A 11 11.35 3.31 22.35
C GLU A 11 12.37 3.79 23.40
N GLY A 12 12.17 5.00 23.95
CA GLY A 12 13.03 5.60 24.96
C GLY A 12 14.28 6.28 24.40
N ARG A 13 14.46 6.30 23.08
CA ARG A 13 15.54 7.03 22.41
C ARG A 13 15.00 8.35 21.87
N ILE A 14 15.59 9.43 22.35
CA ILE A 14 15.21 10.79 21.98
C ILE A 14 16.01 11.23 20.73
N TYR A 15 15.29 11.69 19.71
CA TYR A 15 15.84 12.24 18.47
C TYR A 15 15.43 13.72 18.34
N PRO A 16 16.37 14.68 18.41
CA PRO A 16 16.06 16.09 18.24
C PRO A 16 15.68 16.42 16.79
N LEU A 17 14.64 17.23 16.60
CA LEU A 17 14.17 17.67 15.29
C LEU A 17 14.75 19.04 14.92
N ASN A 18 15.93 19.04 14.31
CA ASN A 18 16.66 20.26 13.95
C ASN A 18 16.07 20.98 12.73
N HIS A 19 15.50 20.24 11.77
CA HIS A 19 14.91 20.79 10.55
C HIS A 19 13.60 20.07 10.22
N LYS A 20 12.62 20.82 9.69
CA LYS A 20 11.33 20.27 9.28
C LYS A 20 10.97 20.83 7.90
N GLY A 21 10.73 19.94 6.95
CA GLY A 21 10.21 20.29 5.62
C GLY A 21 8.72 20.00 5.54
N LEU A 22 7.96 20.93 4.94
CA LEU A 22 6.59 20.69 4.51
C LEU A 22 6.56 20.79 2.99
N LYS A 23 6.02 19.77 2.33
CA LYS A 23 5.74 19.77 0.90
C LYS A 23 4.25 19.64 0.71
N CYS A 24 3.65 20.55 -0.05
CA CYS A 24 2.25 20.50 -0.43
C CYS A 24 2.19 20.51 -1.94
N GLU A 25 1.55 19.50 -2.52
CA GLU A 25 1.41 19.32 -3.96
C GLU A 25 0.00 18.83 -4.25
N GLU A 26 -0.54 19.25 -5.39
CA GLU A 26 -1.71 18.61 -5.96
C GLU A 26 -1.25 17.33 -6.67
N ALA A 27 -1.99 16.24 -6.45
CA ALA A 27 -1.69 14.95 -7.04
C ALA A 27 -2.96 14.36 -7.63
N GLU A 28 -2.86 13.82 -8.84
CA GLU A 28 -3.95 13.12 -9.49
C GLU A 28 -4.16 11.74 -8.86
N ALA A 29 -5.43 11.33 -8.76
CA ALA A 29 -5.83 10.00 -8.33
C ALA A 29 -7.06 9.56 -9.13
N GLY A 30 -7.03 8.36 -9.70
CA GLY A 30 -8.18 7.82 -10.43
C GLY A 30 -7.85 6.80 -11.50
N TYR A 31 -8.83 6.53 -12.35
CA TYR A 31 -8.70 5.62 -13.47
C TYR A 31 -7.78 6.19 -14.55
N SER A 32 -7.02 5.32 -15.22
CA SER A 32 -6.21 5.64 -16.39
C SER A 32 -6.42 4.60 -17.48
N GLU A 33 -6.39 5.01 -18.74
CA GLU A 33 -6.39 4.05 -19.87
C GLU A 33 -5.01 3.37 -20.04
N SER A 34 -3.95 4.01 -19.56
CA SER A 34 -2.60 3.46 -19.54
C SER A 34 -2.31 2.69 -18.27
N LEU A 35 -1.40 1.71 -18.37
CA LEU A 35 -0.88 0.94 -17.24
C LEU A 35 0.33 1.65 -16.61
N HIS A 36 0.38 1.64 -15.28
CA HIS A 36 1.42 2.25 -14.47
C HIS A 36 2.01 1.20 -13.53
N THR A 37 3.34 1.18 -13.40
CA THR A 37 4.03 0.27 -12.49
C THR A 37 4.42 1.01 -11.22
N TYR A 38 4.17 0.38 -10.08
CA TYR A 38 4.48 0.89 -8.75
C TYR A 38 5.35 -0.11 -7.99
N THR A 39 6.19 0.42 -7.10
CA THR A 39 6.97 -0.36 -6.13
C THR A 39 6.43 -0.13 -4.73
N PHE A 40 6.27 -1.20 -3.96
CA PHE A 40 6.05 -1.10 -2.53
C PHE A 40 7.35 -0.66 -1.84
N ARG A 41 7.35 0.57 -1.32
CA ARG A 41 8.46 1.14 -0.52
C ARG A 41 8.49 0.59 0.90
N THR A 42 7.37 0.08 1.39
CA THR A 42 7.26 -0.67 2.64
C THR A 42 6.43 -1.93 2.43
N LEU A 43 6.58 -2.91 3.32
CA LEU A 43 5.86 -4.19 3.20
C LEU A 43 4.35 -3.98 3.06
N TRP A 44 3.73 -4.69 2.12
CA TRP A 44 2.30 -4.67 1.90
C TRP A 44 1.61 -5.78 2.70
N MET A 45 0.80 -5.39 3.70
CA MET A 45 -0.05 -6.32 4.43
C MET A 45 -1.35 -6.54 3.67
N ALA A 46 -1.35 -7.51 2.75
CA ALA A 46 -2.50 -7.79 1.88
C ALA A 46 -3.63 -8.60 2.56
N LEU A 47 -3.31 -9.32 3.64
CA LEU A 47 -4.19 -10.36 4.19
C LEU A 47 -4.87 -9.88 5.47
N ASN A 48 -6.20 -9.99 5.50
CA ASN A 48 -6.97 -10.03 6.75
C ASN A 48 -7.04 -11.50 7.25
N GLN A 49 -7.68 -11.73 8.40
CA GLN A 49 -7.73 -13.07 9.00
C GLN A 49 -8.39 -14.12 8.08
N ALA A 50 -9.50 -13.77 7.43
CA ALA A 50 -10.20 -14.67 6.50
C ALA A 50 -9.37 -14.95 5.24
N ASN A 51 -8.82 -13.90 4.62
CA ASN A 51 -7.96 -14.03 3.44
C ASN A 51 -6.67 -14.79 3.76
N TYR A 52 -6.12 -14.65 4.96
CA TYR A 52 -4.97 -15.43 5.41
C TYR A 52 -5.29 -16.92 5.42
N ALA A 53 -6.38 -17.32 6.08
CA ALA A 53 -6.80 -18.71 6.15
C ALA A 53 -7.00 -19.33 4.76
N ARG A 54 -7.58 -18.56 3.82
CA ARG A 54 -7.70 -18.99 2.43
C ARG A 54 -6.36 -19.06 1.72
N PHE A 55 -5.51 -18.04 1.87
CA PHE A 55 -4.24 -17.91 1.15
C PHE A 55 -3.26 -19.05 1.45
N ILE A 56 -3.17 -19.47 2.72
CA ILE A 56 -2.28 -20.57 3.11
C ILE A 56 -2.71 -21.93 2.53
N GLN A 57 -3.99 -22.09 2.20
CA GLN A 57 -4.55 -23.31 1.60
C GLN A 57 -4.45 -23.31 0.07
N LEU A 58 -4.12 -22.17 -0.56
CA LEU A 58 -4.03 -22.09 -2.01
C LEU A 58 -2.75 -22.78 -2.52
N PRO A 59 -2.84 -23.54 -3.63
CA PRO A 59 -1.67 -23.97 -4.36
C PRO A 59 -0.91 -22.75 -4.89
N GLU A 60 0.38 -22.91 -5.17
CA GLU A 60 1.26 -21.83 -5.61
C GLU A 60 0.68 -21.05 -6.82
N ALA A 61 0.14 -21.78 -7.80
CA ALA A 61 -0.51 -21.20 -8.98
C ALA A 61 -1.72 -20.29 -8.65
N GLY A 62 -2.40 -20.53 -7.52
CA GLY A 62 -3.55 -19.74 -7.07
C GLY A 62 -3.18 -18.51 -6.25
N ARG A 63 -1.94 -18.42 -5.74
CA ARG A 63 -1.52 -17.32 -4.84
C ARG A 63 -1.45 -15.98 -5.57
N ARG A 64 -0.87 -15.95 -6.76
CA ARG A 64 -0.74 -14.72 -7.55
C ARG A 64 -2.12 -14.13 -7.94
N PRO A 65 -3.07 -14.89 -8.54
CA PRO A 65 -4.40 -14.38 -8.84
C PRO A 65 -5.16 -13.86 -7.60
N GLU A 66 -4.98 -14.50 -6.45
CA GLU A 66 -5.57 -14.05 -5.20
C GLU A 66 -4.99 -12.71 -4.73
N LEU A 67 -3.68 -12.52 -4.85
CA LEU A 67 -3.03 -11.24 -4.53
C LEU A 67 -3.45 -10.12 -5.50
N GLU A 68 -3.58 -10.42 -6.79
CA GLU A 68 -4.12 -9.46 -7.77
C GLU A 68 -5.54 -9.05 -7.42
N ARG A 69 -6.39 -10.00 -7.01
CA ARG A 69 -7.76 -9.73 -6.54
C ARG A 69 -7.78 -8.83 -5.29
N LEU A 70 -6.92 -9.11 -4.32
CA LEU A 70 -6.79 -8.30 -3.10
C LEU A 70 -6.29 -6.90 -3.41
N LEU A 71 -5.31 -6.77 -4.31
CA LEU A 71 -4.76 -5.48 -4.71
C LEU A 71 -5.82 -4.60 -5.35
N ARG A 72 -6.63 -5.13 -6.28
CA ARG A 72 -7.78 -4.40 -6.85
C ARG A 72 -8.72 -3.90 -5.77
N GLY A 73 -9.09 -4.77 -4.82
CA GLY A 73 -9.96 -4.39 -3.71
C GLY A 73 -9.37 -3.28 -2.85
N HIS A 74 -8.06 -3.33 -2.56
CA HIS A 74 -7.40 -2.30 -1.77
C HIS A 74 -7.22 -0.96 -2.53
N ILE A 75 -6.98 -0.99 -3.85
CA ILE A 75 -6.97 0.21 -4.70
C ILE A 75 -8.35 0.87 -4.70
N LEU A 76 -9.42 0.09 -4.89
CA LEU A 76 -10.80 0.60 -4.84
C LEU A 76 -11.13 1.19 -3.46
N ALA A 77 -10.70 0.56 -2.38
CA ALA A 77 -10.87 1.09 -1.03
C ALA A 77 -10.12 2.41 -0.84
N ALA A 78 -8.90 2.54 -1.37
CA ALA A 78 -8.13 3.77 -1.36
C ALA A 78 -8.83 4.89 -2.16
N PHE A 79 -9.32 4.61 -3.36
CA PHE A 79 -10.10 5.55 -4.17
C PHE A 79 -11.32 6.07 -3.43
N LYS A 80 -12.10 5.17 -2.83
CA LYS A 80 -13.24 5.55 -2.00
C LYS A 80 -12.83 6.47 -0.83
N GLY A 81 -11.69 6.20 -0.19
CA GLY A 81 -11.14 7.03 0.88
C GLY A 81 -10.72 8.44 0.40
N MET A 82 -10.35 8.58 -0.87
CA MET A 82 -10.02 9.86 -1.51
C MET A 82 -11.23 10.55 -2.16
N GLY A 83 -12.42 9.94 -2.11
CA GLY A 83 -13.61 10.47 -2.78
C GLY A 83 -13.63 10.23 -4.31
N VAL A 84 -12.79 9.33 -4.81
CA VAL A 84 -12.72 8.94 -6.22
C VAL A 84 -13.63 7.73 -6.47
N TRP A 85 -14.47 7.82 -7.49
CA TRP A 85 -15.39 6.76 -7.92
C TRP A 85 -15.12 6.39 -9.37
N LEU A 86 -15.28 5.11 -9.67
CA LEU A 86 -15.15 4.60 -11.04
C LEU A 86 -16.48 4.68 -11.75
N GLU A 87 -16.43 4.96 -13.06
CA GLU A 87 -17.60 4.83 -13.93
C GLU A 87 -18.03 3.36 -14.06
N PRO A 88 -19.31 3.07 -14.36
CA PRO A 88 -19.86 1.71 -14.39
C PRO A 88 -19.11 0.73 -15.31
N GLU A 89 -18.46 1.23 -16.37
CA GLU A 89 -17.71 0.46 -17.35
C GLU A 89 -16.24 0.27 -16.93
N GLN A 90 -15.71 1.12 -16.05
CA GLN A 90 -14.31 1.11 -15.66
C GLN A 90 -13.98 -0.06 -14.73
N ARG A 91 -12.85 -0.73 -14.98
CA ARG A 91 -12.36 -1.85 -14.17
C ARG A 91 -10.90 -1.65 -13.84
N ILE A 92 -10.53 -1.86 -12.58
CA ILE A 92 -9.12 -1.87 -12.16
C ILE A 92 -8.49 -3.19 -12.60
N LEU A 93 -7.38 -3.08 -13.31
CA LEU A 93 -6.47 -4.16 -13.64
C LEU A 93 -5.34 -4.19 -12.61
N ALA A 94 -4.87 -5.37 -12.26
CA ALA A 94 -3.76 -5.53 -11.33
C ALA A 94 -2.95 -6.76 -11.72
N GLN A 95 -1.65 -6.57 -11.90
CA GLN A 95 -0.68 -7.63 -12.08
C GLN A 95 0.42 -7.46 -11.03
N VAL A 96 0.74 -8.53 -10.31
CA VAL A 96 1.69 -8.46 -9.19
C VAL A 96 2.97 -9.24 -9.46
N GLN A 97 4.10 -8.70 -9.01
CA GLN A 97 5.41 -9.33 -8.98
C GLN A 97 5.97 -9.17 -7.57
N LEU A 98 5.59 -10.10 -6.69
CA LEU A 98 5.79 -9.96 -5.25
C LEU A 98 6.58 -11.12 -4.66
N ARG A 99 7.36 -10.81 -3.63
CA ARG A 99 8.03 -11.77 -2.76
C ARG A 99 7.35 -11.77 -1.40
N GLN A 100 7.03 -12.96 -0.92
CA GLN A 100 6.48 -13.13 0.42
C GLN A 100 7.56 -12.82 1.48
N LYS A 101 7.17 -12.11 2.52
CA LYS A 101 7.96 -11.80 3.71
C LYS A 101 7.15 -12.06 4.97
N GLU A 102 7.85 -12.12 6.08
CA GLU A 102 7.24 -12.14 7.42
C GLU A 102 7.49 -10.80 8.11
N THR A 103 6.51 -10.34 8.87
CA THR A 103 6.62 -9.16 9.73
C THR A 103 5.93 -9.43 11.07
N ARG A 104 6.10 -8.55 12.05
CA ARG A 104 5.39 -8.59 13.32
C ARG A 104 4.42 -7.42 13.41
N PHE A 105 3.19 -7.70 13.82
CA PHE A 105 2.18 -6.68 14.05
C PHE A 105 1.43 -7.01 15.34
N LYS A 106 1.58 -6.15 16.36
CA LYS A 106 1.03 -6.39 17.72
C LYS A 106 1.47 -7.77 18.25
N ASP A 107 2.77 -8.03 18.17
CA ASP A 107 3.43 -9.29 18.57
C ASP A 107 2.98 -10.57 17.83
N GLN A 108 2.10 -10.44 16.84
CA GLN A 108 1.70 -11.55 15.98
C GLN A 108 2.54 -11.57 14.69
N ARG A 109 3.01 -12.75 14.29
CA ARG A 109 3.66 -12.94 12.98
C ARG A 109 2.61 -12.82 11.88
N MET A 110 2.92 -12.03 10.86
CA MET A 110 2.06 -11.74 9.73
C MET A 110 2.80 -11.99 8.42
N ILE A 111 2.08 -12.53 7.43
CA ILE A 111 2.56 -12.55 6.05
C ILE A 111 2.37 -11.15 5.44
N ALA A 112 3.43 -10.65 4.80
CA ALA A 112 3.42 -9.42 4.04
C ALA A 112 4.19 -9.61 2.72
N PHE A 113 4.13 -8.61 1.85
CA PHE A 113 4.69 -8.72 0.50
C PHE A 113 5.54 -7.50 0.16
N GLU A 114 6.68 -7.73 -0.48
CA GLU A 114 7.49 -6.68 -1.11
C GLU A 114 7.52 -6.90 -2.63
N GLY A 115 7.81 -5.85 -3.39
CA GLY A 115 7.98 -5.94 -4.83
C GLY A 115 7.15 -4.90 -5.58
N GLN A 116 6.70 -5.27 -6.78
CA GLN A 116 6.06 -4.36 -7.71
C GLN A 116 4.68 -4.84 -8.14
N PHE A 117 3.89 -3.90 -8.63
CA PHE A 117 2.65 -4.20 -9.32
C PHE A 117 2.41 -3.23 -10.46
N THR A 118 1.64 -3.67 -11.45
CA THR A 118 1.20 -2.86 -12.57
C THR A 118 -0.32 -2.76 -12.53
N THR A 119 -0.86 -1.56 -12.70
CA THR A 119 -2.29 -1.27 -12.63
C THR A 119 -2.66 -0.10 -13.54
N ASN A 120 -3.92 0.00 -13.93
CA ASN A 120 -4.49 1.14 -14.65
C ASN A 120 -5.08 2.19 -13.68
N ALA A 121 -4.56 2.25 -12.45
CA ALA A 121 -4.88 3.25 -11.44
C ALA A 121 -3.73 4.26 -11.32
N VAL A 122 -4.07 5.54 -11.28
CA VAL A 122 -3.20 6.62 -10.86
C VAL A 122 -3.29 6.74 -9.35
N LEU A 123 -2.17 6.55 -8.68
CA LEU A 123 -2.03 6.56 -7.23
C LEU A 123 -1.06 7.67 -6.84
N PRO A 124 -1.46 8.61 -5.97
CA PRO A 124 -0.56 9.65 -5.49
C PRO A 124 0.70 9.07 -4.85
N ARG A 125 1.82 9.79 -4.98
CA ARG A 125 3.08 9.38 -4.38
C ARG A 125 2.94 9.16 -2.87
N TRP A 126 3.46 8.03 -2.38
CA TRP A 126 3.51 7.63 -0.97
C TRP A 126 2.17 7.33 -0.30
N ILE A 127 1.09 7.13 -1.06
CA ILE A 127 -0.12 6.50 -0.52
C ILE A 127 0.18 5.11 0.05
N GLY A 128 -0.45 4.80 1.19
CA GLY A 128 -0.49 3.45 1.75
C GLY A 128 -1.69 2.65 1.22
N ILE A 129 -1.46 1.41 0.80
CA ILE A 129 -2.48 0.48 0.31
C ILE A 129 -2.52 -0.78 1.20
N GLY A 130 -3.72 -1.29 1.50
CA GLY A 130 -3.92 -2.51 2.27
C GLY A 130 -4.16 -2.30 3.77
N LYS A 131 -3.68 -3.22 4.60
CA LYS A 131 -3.90 -3.18 6.06
C LYS A 131 -2.81 -2.36 6.76
N ALA A 132 -3.20 -1.62 7.80
CA ALA A 132 -2.31 -0.86 8.67
C ALA A 132 -1.50 0.24 7.98
N VAL A 133 -2.10 0.90 6.98
CA VAL A 133 -1.50 2.00 6.22
C VAL A 133 -1.08 3.19 7.10
N SER A 134 -1.84 3.48 8.17
CA SER A 134 -1.50 4.53 9.13
C SER A 134 -0.24 4.25 9.95
N ARG A 135 0.27 3.02 9.92
CA ARG A 135 1.55 2.62 10.54
C ARG A 135 2.67 2.48 9.51
N GLY A 136 2.46 2.97 8.29
CA GLY A 136 3.46 3.01 7.23
C GLY A 136 3.54 1.75 6.36
N PHE A 137 2.65 0.77 6.51
CA PHE A 137 2.62 -0.42 5.63
C PHE A 137 1.99 -0.11 4.27
N GLY A 138 2.48 -0.79 3.23
CA GLY A 138 1.94 -0.73 1.88
C GLY A 138 2.14 0.62 1.19
N THR A 139 3.15 1.39 1.57
CA THR A 139 3.50 2.66 0.93
C THR A 139 3.95 2.38 -0.50
N VAL A 140 3.37 3.07 -1.49
CA VAL A 140 3.70 2.88 -2.91
C VAL A 140 4.32 4.12 -3.53
N GLU A 141 5.11 3.89 -4.57
CA GLU A 141 5.66 4.95 -5.42
C GLU A 141 5.73 4.42 -6.86
N ARG A 142 5.39 5.28 -7.84
CA ARG A 142 5.43 4.90 -9.25
C ARG A 142 6.88 4.75 -9.70
N VAL A 143 7.13 3.78 -10.57
CA VAL A 143 8.44 3.56 -11.16
C VAL A 143 8.64 4.56 -12.30
N GLY A 144 9.71 5.35 -12.23
CA GLY A 144 10.03 6.37 -13.24
C GLY A 144 9.64 7.79 -12.86
N ASP A 145 9.04 8.00 -11.68
CA ASP A 145 8.88 9.32 -11.05
C ASP A 145 10.19 9.82 -10.41
#